data_AF-A0AAX4KZV2-F1
#
_entry.id   AF-A0AAX4KZV2-F1
#
_cell.length_a   1.000
_cell.length_b   1.000
_cell.length_c   1.000
_cell.angle_alpha   90.00
_cell.angle_beta   90.00
_cell.angle_gamma   90.00
#
_symmetry.space_group_name_H-M   'P 1'
#
loop_
_entity.id
_entity.type
_entity.pdbx_description
1 polymer ?
#
loop_
_entity_poly.entity_id
_entity_poly.type
_entity_poly.pdbx_seq_one_letter_code
_entity_poly.pdbx_strand_id
1 'polypeptide(L)'
;MVSYTYCIKNNYLVKCDGGELYYLFEYTKNNELLISRCINDHCTQVEDIVTELGKYKFADEIWNFGEIKKKVDDITHFLSKYNLKVYFIGDNIVLEALYTPQLFYYKYFALKEAKEKIDLVNAWFDSLLLAIKVIEEIGIREFKSHMDTLDGRYTIWLNSEEPSASFISREGDLVNFWVLYNDCNVLIERKGRQICINSLGRLRG
;
A
#
# COMPACT_ATOMS: atom_id res chain seq x y z
N MET A 1 -10.57 -10.76 18.52
CA MET A 1 -10.06 -9.39 18.59
C MET A 1 -8.68 -9.52 19.18
N VAL A 2 -7.66 -8.99 18.52
CA VAL A 2 -6.28 -9.07 18.98
C VAL A 2 -5.89 -7.68 19.47
N SER A 3 -5.39 -7.59 20.70
CA SER A 3 -5.01 -6.35 21.36
C SER A 3 -3.55 -6.38 21.77
N TYR A 4 -2.86 -5.25 21.58
CA TYR A 4 -1.46 -5.08 21.96
C TYR A 4 -1.31 -3.84 22.83
N THR A 5 -0.59 -3.98 23.94
CA THR A 5 -0.40 -2.90 24.93
C THR A 5 1.02 -2.35 24.85
N TYR A 6 1.13 -1.02 24.75
CA TYR A 6 2.40 -0.31 24.65
C TYR A 6 2.50 0.81 25.69
N CYS A 7 3.58 0.82 26.45
CA CYS A 7 3.87 1.85 27.44
C CYS A 7 4.88 2.86 26.88
N ILE A 8 4.82 4.10 27.38
CA ILE A 8 5.83 5.11 27.07
C ILE A 8 7.04 4.90 27.99
N LYS A 9 8.22 4.76 27.39
CA LYS A 9 9.51 4.79 28.09
C LYS A 9 10.43 5.79 27.40
N ASN A 10 10.66 6.94 28.03
CA ASN A 10 11.29 8.10 27.40
C ASN A 10 10.51 8.51 26.13
N ASN A 11 11.17 8.48 24.97
CA ASN A 11 10.55 8.79 23.67
C ASN A 11 10.13 7.53 22.89
N TYR A 12 10.04 6.38 23.56
CA TYR A 12 9.74 5.10 22.92
C TYR A 12 8.44 4.47 23.40
N LEU A 13 7.74 3.82 22.47
CA LEU A 13 6.66 2.87 22.73
C LEU A 13 7.27 1.47 22.84
N VAL A 14 7.06 0.83 23.98
CA VAL A 14 7.58 -0.51 24.31
C VAL A 14 6.42 -1.40 24.73
N LYS A 15 6.40 -2.64 24.23
CA LYS A 15 5.38 -3.63 24.63
C LYS A 15 5.42 -3.86 26.14
N CYS A 16 4.27 -3.86 26.80
CA CYS A 16 4.15 -4.01 28.24
C CYS A 16 2.82 -4.66 28.62
N ASP A 17 2.66 -5.02 29.90
CA ASP A 17 1.41 -5.60 30.44
C ASP A 17 0.44 -4.53 31.00
N GLY A 18 0.79 -3.25 30.90
CA GLY A 18 0.02 -2.11 31.45
C GLY A 18 0.89 -1.13 32.25
N GLY A 19 0.29 -0.03 32.72
CA GLY A 19 0.98 1.00 33.51
C GLY A 19 0.10 2.21 33.82
N GLU A 20 0.68 3.26 34.40
CA GLU A 20 -0.04 4.52 34.68
C GLU A 20 -0.52 5.20 33.39
N LEU A 21 0.28 5.14 32.31
CA LEU A 21 -0.05 5.63 30.98
C LEU A 21 0.41 4.63 29.92
N TYR A 22 -0.53 4.13 29.13
CA TYR A 22 -0.27 3.18 28.04
C TYR A 22 -1.24 3.38 26.88
N TYR A 23 -0.91 2.79 25.74
CA TYR A 23 -1.75 2.72 24.56
C TYR A 23 -2.16 1.29 24.28
N LEU A 24 -3.44 1.12 23.92
CA LEU A 24 -4.01 -0.14 23.48
C LEU A 24 -4.23 -0.07 21.97
N PHE A 25 -3.64 -1.00 21.23
CA PHE A 25 -3.81 -1.17 19.79
C PHE A 25 -4.72 -2.36 19.56
N GLU A 26 -5.90 -2.14 18.99
CA GLU A 26 -6.90 -3.19 18.79
C GLU A 26 -7.25 -3.31 17.32
N TYR A 27 -7.22 -4.54 16.80
CA TYR A 27 -7.66 -4.84 15.45
C TYR A 27 -9.08 -5.38 15.45
N THR A 28 -9.97 -4.70 14.75
CA THR A 28 -11.32 -5.19 14.50
C THR A 28 -11.28 -6.42 13.57
N LYS A 29 -12.40 -7.14 13.47
CA LYS A 29 -12.52 -8.26 12.51
C LYS A 29 -12.34 -7.81 11.06
N ASN A 30 -12.52 -6.51 10.77
CA ASN A 30 -12.35 -5.92 9.45
C ASN A 30 -10.94 -5.34 9.23
N ASN A 31 -9.96 -5.71 10.08
CA ASN A 31 -8.61 -5.16 10.09
C ASN A 31 -8.56 -3.64 10.32
N GLU A 32 -9.57 -3.00 10.91
CA GLU A 32 -9.46 -1.60 11.32
C GLU A 32 -8.60 -1.50 12.58
N LEU A 33 -7.75 -0.48 12.65
CA LEU A 33 -6.94 -0.21 13.83
C LEU A 33 -7.65 0.81 14.70
N LEU A 34 -8.00 0.40 15.91
CA LEU A 34 -8.45 1.28 16.98
C LEU A 34 -7.30 1.49 17.95
N ILE A 35 -7.07 2.74 18.35
CA ILE A 35 -6.04 3.09 19.31
C ILE A 35 -6.70 3.80 20.47
N SER A 36 -6.47 3.30 21.67
CA SER A 36 -6.94 3.93 22.90
C SER A 36 -5.75 4.35 23.75
N ARG A 37 -5.82 5.56 24.31
CA ARG A 37 -4.89 6.04 25.33
C ARG A 37 -5.52 5.77 26.69
N CYS A 38 -4.82 5.07 27.56
CA CYS A 38 -5.30 4.68 28.88
C CYS A 38 -4.46 5.32 29.97
N ILE A 39 -5.14 5.91 30.96
CA ILE A 39 -4.51 6.49 32.17
C ILE A 39 -5.18 5.86 33.39
N ASN A 40 -4.42 5.14 34.21
CA ASN A 40 -4.96 4.41 35.38
C ASN A 40 -6.22 3.59 35.01
N ASP A 41 -6.10 2.75 33.98
CA ASP A 41 -7.17 1.89 33.42
C ASP A 41 -8.37 2.63 32.78
N HIS A 42 -8.39 3.96 32.77
CA HIS A 42 -9.38 4.74 32.05
C HIS A 42 -8.91 5.02 30.62
N CYS A 43 -9.56 4.38 29.65
CA CYS A 43 -9.20 4.46 28.24
C CYS A 43 -10.10 5.42 27.45
N THR A 44 -9.47 6.25 26.62
CA THR A 44 -10.15 7.12 25.64
C THR A 44 -9.61 6.82 24.25
N GLN A 45 -10.50 6.71 23.26
CA GLN A 45 -10.09 6.49 21.88
C GLN A 45 -9.32 7.70 21.34
N VAL A 46 -8.25 7.43 20.61
CA VAL A 46 -7.42 8.42 19.92
C VAL A 46 -8.00 8.62 18.52
N GLU A 47 -8.52 9.82 18.24
CA GLU A 47 -9.06 10.17 16.92
C GLU A 47 -7.94 10.50 15.92
N ASP A 48 -6.98 11.34 16.32
CA ASP A 48 -5.81 11.68 15.49
C ASP A 48 -4.60 10.82 15.88
N ILE A 49 -4.59 9.59 15.35
CA ILE A 49 -3.53 8.61 15.56
C ILE A 49 -2.16 9.15 15.15
N VAL A 50 -2.08 9.86 14.03
CA VAL A 50 -0.81 10.30 13.45
C VAL A 50 -0.17 11.36 14.34
N THR A 51 -0.93 12.36 14.78
CA THR A 51 -0.42 13.40 15.67
C THR A 51 -0.09 12.83 17.05
N GLU A 52 -0.90 11.91 17.58
CA GLU A 52 -0.68 11.36 18.91
C GLU A 52 0.54 10.43 18.97
N LEU A 53 0.60 9.45 18.07
CA LEU A 53 1.70 8.48 18.06
C LEU A 53 2.98 9.04 17.42
N GLY A 54 2.88 10.08 16.58
CA GLY A 54 4.03 10.78 15.98
C GLY A 54 5.02 11.37 16.98
N LYS A 55 4.63 11.46 18.25
CA LYS A 55 5.46 11.92 19.37
C LYS A 55 6.49 10.87 19.81
N TYR A 56 6.32 9.61 19.43
CA TYR A 56 7.10 8.49 19.95
C TYR A 56 7.68 7.62 18.83
N LYS A 57 8.76 6.90 19.14
CA LYS A 57 9.34 5.85 18.28
C LYS A 57 8.97 4.47 18.79
N PHE A 58 8.80 3.48 17.93
CA PHE A 58 8.62 2.09 18.38
C PHE A 58 9.99 1.46 18.69
N ALA A 59 10.12 0.77 19.82
CA ALA A 59 11.38 0.17 20.22
C ALA A 59 11.78 -1.05 19.35
N ASP A 60 10.78 -1.80 18.86
CA ASP A 60 10.96 -3.00 18.02
C ASP A 60 10.34 -2.80 16.62
N GLU A 61 10.69 -1.70 15.96
CA GLU A 61 10.17 -1.32 14.64
C GLU A 61 10.63 -2.30 13.53
N ILE A 62 9.71 -2.71 12.65
CA ILE A 62 10.09 -3.33 11.39
C ILE A 62 10.69 -2.23 10.50
N TRP A 63 12.02 -2.15 10.49
CA TRP A 63 12.75 -1.19 9.64
C TRP A 63 12.45 -1.45 8.16
N ASN A 64 12.20 -0.37 7.41
CA ASN A 64 12.13 -0.22 5.92
C ASN A 64 11.06 0.81 5.47
N PHE A 65 10.38 1.50 6.38
CA PHE A 65 9.32 2.45 6.01
C PHE A 65 9.80 3.60 5.11
N GLY A 66 11.07 4.03 5.23
CA GLY A 66 11.64 5.03 4.32
C GLY A 66 11.71 4.56 2.86
N GLU A 67 12.02 3.28 2.62
CA GLU A 67 12.00 2.68 1.28
C GLU A 67 10.56 2.59 0.75
N ILE A 68 9.63 2.12 1.58
CA ILE A 68 8.20 2.06 1.26
C ILE A 68 7.68 3.44 0.87
N LYS A 69 7.98 4.46 1.67
CA LYS A 69 7.55 5.83 1.39
C LYS A 69 8.07 6.32 0.04
N LYS A 70 9.33 6.03 -0.28
CA LYS A 70 9.90 6.36 -1.59
C LYS A 70 9.14 5.66 -2.73
N LYS A 71 8.85 4.36 -2.60
CA LYS A 71 8.04 3.62 -3.59
C LYS A 71 6.65 4.24 -3.76
N VAL A 72 6.00 4.61 -2.64
CA VAL A 72 4.72 5.32 -2.65
C VAL A 72 4.85 6.65 -3.39
N ASP A 73 5.86 7.48 -3.08
CA ASP A 73 6.07 8.78 -3.74
C ASP A 73 6.23 8.61 -5.27
N ASP A 74 7.03 7.63 -5.70
CA ASP A 74 7.26 7.33 -7.13
C ASP A 74 5.95 6.89 -7.82
N ILE A 75 5.15 6.01 -7.20
CA ILE A 75 3.85 5.57 -7.72
C ILE A 75 2.88 6.77 -7.78
N THR A 76 2.80 7.56 -6.72
CA THR A 76 1.85 8.68 -6.62
C THR A 76 2.17 9.78 -7.62
N HIS A 77 3.46 10.00 -7.92
CA HIS A 77 3.90 10.90 -8.97
C HIS A 77 3.38 10.46 -10.35
N PHE A 78 3.52 9.17 -10.68
CA PHE A 78 2.98 8.62 -11.93
C PHE A 78 1.45 8.76 -12.00
N LEU A 79 0.74 8.40 -10.93
CA LEU A 79 -0.73 8.51 -10.89
C LEU A 79 -1.18 9.96 -11.11
N SER A 80 -0.49 10.92 -10.49
CA SER A 80 -0.79 12.34 -10.62
C SER A 80 -0.50 12.87 -12.03
N LYS A 81 0.62 12.47 -12.63
CA LYS A 81 1.03 12.85 -13.99
C LYS A 81 -0.03 12.53 -15.04
N TYR A 82 -0.75 11.42 -14.88
CA TYR A 82 -1.76 10.96 -15.83
C TYR A 82 -3.19 11.02 -15.32
N ASN A 83 -3.43 11.68 -14.19
CA ASN A 83 -4.75 11.80 -13.56
C ASN A 83 -5.44 10.43 -13.35
N LEU A 84 -4.70 9.49 -12.77
CA LEU A 84 -5.13 8.11 -12.52
C LEU A 84 -5.53 7.92 -11.06
N LYS A 85 -6.46 7.00 -10.82
CA LYS A 85 -6.86 6.55 -9.49
C LYS A 85 -6.76 5.03 -9.39
N VAL A 86 -6.29 4.53 -8.24
CA VAL A 86 -6.12 3.10 -8.00
C VAL A 86 -7.32 2.57 -7.24
N TYR A 87 -7.85 1.46 -7.71
CA TYR A 87 -8.90 0.68 -7.06
C TYR A 87 -8.38 -0.73 -6.86
N PHE A 88 -8.71 -1.32 -5.71
CA PHE A 88 -8.23 -2.63 -5.32
C PHE A 88 -9.43 -3.49 -4.96
N ILE A 89 -9.54 -4.68 -5.56
CA ILE A 89 -10.58 -5.65 -5.21
C ILE A 89 -9.99 -6.58 -4.15
N GLY A 90 -10.47 -6.52 -2.91
CA GLY A 90 -9.98 -7.37 -1.80
C GLY A 90 -9.34 -6.57 -0.68
N ASP A 91 -8.13 -6.96 -0.24
CA ASP A 91 -7.44 -6.31 0.88
C ASP A 91 -7.01 -4.88 0.52
N ASN A 92 -7.56 -3.90 1.24
CA ASN A 92 -7.29 -2.47 1.04
C ASN A 92 -5.92 -2.02 1.56
N ILE A 93 -5.10 -2.92 2.09
CA ILE A 93 -3.79 -2.59 2.66
C ILE A 93 -2.89 -1.79 1.71
N VAL A 94 -2.90 -2.11 0.42
CA VAL A 94 -2.12 -1.38 -0.60
C VAL A 94 -2.69 0.03 -0.80
N LEU A 95 -4.02 0.20 -0.77
CA LEU A 95 -4.67 1.50 -0.88
C LEU A 95 -4.37 2.37 0.35
N GLU A 96 -4.42 1.79 1.56
CA GLU A 96 -4.04 2.48 2.79
C GLU A 96 -2.59 2.96 2.74
N ALA A 97 -1.68 2.14 2.20
CA ALA A 97 -0.28 2.50 2.03
C ALA A 97 -0.08 3.65 1.03
N LEU A 98 -0.85 3.69 -0.06
CA LEU A 98 -0.79 4.75 -1.07
C LEU A 98 -1.43 6.06 -0.59
N TYR A 99 -2.61 6.01 0.04
CA TYR A 99 -3.39 7.21 0.39
C TYR A 99 -3.08 7.75 1.78
N THR A 100 -2.70 6.89 2.72
CA THR A 100 -2.46 7.23 4.13
C THR A 100 -1.19 6.55 4.67
N PRO A 101 -0.01 6.79 4.07
CA PRO A 101 1.21 6.03 4.37
C PRO A 101 1.61 6.07 5.86
N GLN A 102 1.36 7.18 6.56
CA GLN A 102 1.65 7.30 7.99
C GLN A 102 0.72 6.41 8.84
N LEU A 103 -0.58 6.37 8.54
CA LEU A 103 -1.51 5.48 9.24
C LEU A 103 -1.16 4.01 8.97
N PHE A 104 -0.82 3.70 7.72
CA PHE A 104 -0.34 2.40 7.29
C PHE A 104 0.92 1.97 8.08
N TYR A 105 1.88 2.88 8.31
CA TYR A 105 3.04 2.62 9.15
C TYR A 105 2.67 2.18 10.58
N TYR A 106 1.85 2.97 11.28
CA TYR A 106 1.43 2.64 12.64
C TYR A 106 0.64 1.33 12.72
N LYS A 107 -0.06 0.99 11.64
CA LYS A 107 -0.89 -0.20 11.56
C LYS A 107 -0.13 -1.48 11.23
N TYR A 108 0.99 -1.42 10.51
CA TYR A 108 1.63 -2.63 10.01
C TYR A 108 3.16 -2.70 10.23
N PHE A 109 3.84 -1.58 10.44
CA PHE A 109 5.31 -1.55 10.60
C PHE A 109 5.73 -1.34 12.06
N ALA A 110 4.91 -0.62 12.81
CA ALA A 110 5.12 -0.38 14.24
C ALA A 110 4.93 -1.64 15.11
N LEU A 111 4.17 -2.62 14.62
CA LEU A 111 3.88 -3.88 15.32
C LEU A 111 4.59 -5.05 14.63
N LYS A 112 5.40 -5.80 15.39
CA LYS A 112 6.21 -6.94 14.92
C LYS A 112 5.35 -8.05 14.29
N GLU A 113 4.08 -8.11 14.66
CA GLU A 113 3.13 -9.15 14.32
C GLU A 113 2.58 -9.07 12.88
N ALA A 114 2.86 -8.01 12.12
CA ALA A 114 2.31 -7.79 10.78
C ALA A 114 3.30 -8.06 9.61
N LYS A 115 4.41 -8.78 9.85
CA LYS A 115 5.46 -9.01 8.86
C LYS A 115 4.98 -9.55 7.51
N GLU A 116 4.08 -10.53 7.49
CA GLU A 116 3.55 -11.11 6.24
C GLU A 116 2.80 -10.08 5.38
N LYS A 117 2.10 -9.14 6.04
CA LYS A 117 1.39 -8.04 5.38
C LYS A 117 2.35 -7.05 4.73
N ILE A 118 3.52 -6.84 5.33
CA ILE A 118 4.59 -6.00 4.76
C ILE A 118 5.17 -6.62 3.48
N ASP A 119 5.39 -7.93 3.48
CA ASP A 119 5.93 -8.63 2.30
C ASP A 119 4.96 -8.54 1.12
N LEU A 120 3.64 -8.68 1.39
CA LEU A 120 2.59 -8.49 0.39
C LEU A 120 2.63 -7.08 -0.22
N VAL A 121 2.68 -6.04 0.62
CA VAL A 121 2.69 -4.64 0.15
C VAL A 121 3.96 -4.34 -0.67
N ASN A 122 5.11 -4.86 -0.26
CA ASN A 122 6.34 -4.72 -1.04
C ASN A 122 6.22 -5.35 -2.42
N ALA A 123 5.69 -6.58 -2.51
CA ALA A 123 5.50 -7.25 -3.79
C ALA A 123 4.58 -6.47 -4.74
N TRP A 124 3.52 -5.87 -4.20
CA TRP A 124 2.64 -4.98 -4.97
C TRP A 124 3.36 -3.73 -5.46
N PHE A 125 4.11 -3.04 -4.59
CA PHE A 125 4.84 -1.84 -5.00
C PHE A 125 5.93 -2.12 -6.02
N ASP A 126 6.68 -3.21 -5.87
CA ASP A 126 7.69 -3.59 -6.84
C ASP A 126 7.06 -3.89 -8.22
N SER A 127 5.90 -4.55 -8.24
CA SER A 127 5.17 -4.86 -9.47
C SER A 127 4.54 -3.62 -10.11
N LEU A 128 3.99 -2.70 -9.31
CA LEU A 128 3.47 -1.42 -9.78
C LEU A 128 4.57 -0.54 -10.37
N LEU A 129 5.73 -0.45 -9.71
CA LEU A 129 6.87 0.30 -10.22
C LEU A 129 7.41 -0.30 -11.53
N LEU A 130 7.44 -1.64 -11.62
CA LEU A 130 7.76 -2.32 -12.88
C LEU A 130 6.75 -1.96 -13.97
N ALA A 131 5.45 -2.00 -13.67
CA ALA A 131 4.40 -1.66 -14.63
C ALA A 131 4.57 -0.21 -15.12
N ILE A 132 4.77 0.73 -14.20
CA ILE A 132 5.03 2.15 -14.50
C ILE A 132 6.20 2.28 -15.47
N LYS A 133 7.32 1.62 -15.18
CA LYS A 133 8.52 1.66 -16.04
C LYS A 133 8.20 1.17 -17.45
N VAL A 134 7.56 0.01 -17.57
CA VAL A 134 7.24 -0.57 -18.88
C VAL A 134 6.26 0.32 -19.66
N ILE A 135 5.25 0.86 -18.99
CA ILE A 135 4.25 1.73 -19.60
C ILE A 135 4.90 3.03 -20.10
N GLU A 136 5.81 3.63 -19.33
CA GLU A 136 6.56 4.83 -19.74
C GLU A 136 7.49 4.55 -20.93
N GLU A 137 8.12 3.37 -20.98
CA GLU A 137 8.97 2.93 -22.09
C GLU A 137 8.16 2.77 -23.39
N ILE A 138 6.98 2.14 -23.33
CA ILE A 138 6.05 2.05 -24.47
C ILE A 138 5.55 3.44 -24.86
N GLY A 139 5.30 4.28 -23.86
CA GLY A 139 4.80 5.63 -24.01
C GLY A 139 3.29 5.68 -24.19
N ILE A 140 2.64 6.52 -23.39
CA ILE A 140 1.20 6.72 -23.41
C ILE A 140 0.87 7.92 -24.29
N ARG A 141 -0.08 7.73 -25.22
CA ARG A 141 -0.74 8.83 -25.94
C ARG A 141 -2.06 9.20 -25.28
N GLU A 142 -2.84 8.20 -24.88
CA GLU A 142 -4.17 8.39 -24.29
C GLU A 142 -4.55 7.18 -23.42
N PHE A 143 -5.05 7.39 -22.21
CA PHE A 143 -5.64 6.30 -21.42
C PHE A 143 -7.07 5.99 -21.91
N LYS A 144 -7.46 4.71 -21.87
CA LYS A 144 -8.74 4.20 -22.39
C LYS A 144 -9.64 3.58 -21.31
N SER A 145 -9.33 3.79 -20.04
CA SER A 145 -9.96 3.10 -18.90
C SER A 145 -11.50 3.04 -18.97
N HIS A 146 -12.05 1.88 -18.58
CA HIS A 146 -13.43 1.43 -18.79
C HIS A 146 -14.52 2.18 -17.99
N MET A 147 -14.14 3.01 -17.03
CA MET A 147 -15.06 3.87 -16.29
C MET A 147 -14.33 5.17 -15.97
N ASP A 148 -14.81 6.28 -16.54
CA ASP A 148 -14.61 7.57 -15.89
C ASP A 148 -15.14 7.41 -14.48
N THR A 149 -14.24 7.54 -13.50
CA THR A 149 -14.67 7.74 -12.13
C THR A 149 -15.63 8.95 -12.10
N LEU A 150 -16.59 9.01 -11.16
CA LEU A 150 -17.57 10.10 -11.10
C LEU A 150 -16.92 11.51 -11.08
N ASP A 151 -15.62 11.57 -10.79
CA ASP A 151 -14.74 12.72 -10.72
C ASP A 151 -13.80 12.90 -11.93
N GLY A 152 -14.01 12.18 -13.04
CA GLY A 152 -13.32 12.39 -14.32
C GLY A 152 -11.86 11.92 -14.37
N ARG A 153 -11.48 11.01 -13.47
CA ARG A 153 -10.16 10.35 -13.45
C ARG A 153 -10.22 8.98 -14.10
N TYR A 154 -9.12 8.58 -14.74
CA TYR A 154 -8.97 7.22 -15.24
C TYR A 154 -8.70 6.24 -14.09
N THR A 155 -9.08 4.99 -14.29
CA THR A 155 -8.96 3.96 -13.26
C THR A 155 -7.87 2.95 -13.59
N ILE A 156 -7.07 2.60 -12.57
CA ILE A 156 -6.27 1.37 -12.50
C ILE A 156 -6.95 0.40 -11.53
N TRP A 157 -7.33 -0.79 -12.02
CA TRP A 157 -7.90 -1.87 -11.22
C TRP A 157 -6.83 -2.91 -10.86
N LEU A 158 -6.61 -3.14 -9.56
CA LEU A 158 -5.70 -4.16 -9.08
C LEU A 158 -6.50 -5.36 -8.55
N ASN A 159 -5.90 -6.54 -8.69
CA ASN A 159 -6.50 -7.82 -8.28
C ASN A 159 -7.85 -8.09 -8.99
N SER A 160 -7.91 -7.81 -10.29
CA SER A 160 -9.05 -8.06 -11.17
C SER A 160 -8.66 -9.09 -12.25
N GLU A 161 -9.64 -9.82 -12.78
CA GLU A 161 -9.46 -10.63 -14.00
C GLU A 161 -9.36 -9.74 -15.25
N GLU A 162 -9.94 -8.55 -15.19
CA GLU A 162 -9.84 -7.53 -16.25
C GLU A 162 -8.47 -6.84 -16.25
N PRO A 163 -8.05 -6.26 -17.40
CA PRO A 163 -6.84 -5.45 -17.46
C PRO A 163 -6.82 -4.41 -16.34
N SER A 164 -5.68 -4.29 -15.66
CA SER A 164 -5.47 -3.25 -14.68
C SER A 164 -5.67 -1.87 -15.26
N ALA A 165 -5.20 -1.63 -16.48
CA ALA A 165 -5.67 -0.52 -17.30
C ALA A 165 -5.34 -0.75 -18.79
N SER A 166 -5.91 0.12 -19.62
CA SER A 166 -5.70 0.12 -21.06
C SER A 166 -5.35 1.53 -21.54
N PHE A 167 -4.48 1.61 -22.54
CA PHE A 167 -4.07 2.88 -23.15
C PHE A 167 -3.69 2.72 -24.62
N ILE A 168 -3.73 3.82 -25.36
CA ILE A 168 -3.18 3.93 -26.71
C ILE A 168 -1.72 4.31 -26.59
N SER A 169 -0.84 3.50 -27.19
CA SER A 169 0.59 3.75 -27.22
C SER A 169 0.94 4.97 -28.09
N ARG A 170 2.21 5.42 -28.03
CA ARG A 170 2.73 6.42 -28.98
C ARG A 170 2.65 5.98 -30.44
N GLU A 171 2.67 4.68 -30.72
CA GLU A 171 2.51 4.11 -32.07
C GLU A 171 1.04 4.02 -32.51
N GLY A 172 0.08 4.36 -31.63
CA GLY A 172 -1.35 4.39 -31.95
C GLY A 172 -2.08 3.06 -31.79
N ASP A 173 -1.43 2.03 -31.25
CA ASP A 173 -2.06 0.74 -30.96
C ASP A 173 -2.52 0.62 -29.50
N LEU A 174 -3.56 -0.19 -29.28
CA LEU A 174 -4.10 -0.47 -27.94
C LEU A 174 -3.17 -1.39 -27.17
N VAL A 175 -2.92 -1.02 -25.92
CA VAL A 175 -2.14 -1.76 -24.94
C VAL A 175 -3.02 -2.01 -23.72
N ASN A 176 -3.22 -3.27 -23.38
CA ASN A 176 -3.83 -3.69 -22.11
C ASN A 176 -2.72 -4.17 -21.19
N PHE A 177 -2.76 -3.82 -19.90
CA PHE A 177 -1.79 -4.34 -18.94
C PHE A 177 -2.46 -4.84 -17.67
N TRP A 178 -1.86 -5.85 -17.06
CA TRP A 178 -2.25 -6.41 -15.76
C TRP A 178 -1.05 -6.38 -14.82
N VAL A 179 -1.30 -6.27 -13.52
CA VAL A 179 -0.31 -6.34 -12.45
C VAL A 179 -0.60 -7.57 -11.59
N LEU A 180 0.42 -8.43 -11.39
CA LEU A 180 0.32 -9.67 -10.61
C LEU A 180 -0.80 -10.62 -11.10
N TYR A 181 -0.76 -10.99 -12.38
CA TYR A 181 -1.76 -11.85 -13.04
C TYR A 181 -1.11 -13.13 -13.58
N ASN A 182 -1.69 -14.30 -13.28
CA ASN A 182 -1.22 -15.62 -13.74
C ASN A 182 0.31 -15.84 -13.60
N ASP A 183 0.83 -15.74 -12.37
CA ASP A 183 2.26 -15.87 -12.05
C ASP A 183 3.19 -14.89 -12.80
N CYS A 184 2.62 -13.79 -13.32
CA CYS A 184 3.34 -12.72 -13.99
C CYS A 184 3.27 -11.42 -13.21
N ASN A 185 4.42 -10.76 -12.96
CA ASN A 185 4.42 -9.47 -12.26
C ASN A 185 3.71 -8.39 -13.08
N VAL A 186 4.01 -8.32 -14.38
CA VAL A 186 3.36 -7.41 -15.32
C VAL A 186 3.09 -8.15 -16.62
N LEU A 187 1.82 -8.35 -16.96
CA LEU A 187 1.41 -8.88 -18.25
C LEU A 187 0.97 -7.72 -19.13
N ILE A 188 1.41 -7.71 -20.39
CA ILE A 188 0.94 -6.76 -21.40
C ILE A 188 0.39 -7.51 -22.60
N GLU A 189 -0.77 -7.08 -23.09
CA GLU A 189 -1.30 -7.48 -24.38
C GLU A 189 -1.23 -6.31 -25.36
N ARG A 190 -0.54 -6.53 -26.48
CA ARG A 190 -0.31 -5.53 -27.51
C ARG A 190 -0.24 -6.19 -28.88
N LYS A 191 -0.97 -5.67 -29.87
CA LYS A 191 -1.04 -6.21 -31.25
C LYS A 191 -1.35 -7.72 -31.29
N GLY A 192 -2.24 -8.19 -30.41
CA GLY A 192 -2.65 -9.60 -30.30
C GLY A 192 -1.60 -10.53 -29.72
N ARG A 193 -0.55 -9.99 -29.08
CA ARG A 193 0.50 -10.76 -28.39
C ARG A 193 0.50 -10.45 -26.92
N GLN A 194 0.60 -11.50 -26.10
CA GLN A 194 0.79 -11.40 -24.67
C GLN A 194 2.27 -11.50 -24.31
N ILE A 195 2.74 -10.58 -23.48
CA ILE A 195 4.14 -10.47 -23.05
C ILE A 195 4.15 -10.43 -21.53
N CYS A 196 4.67 -11.48 -20.91
CA CYS A 196 4.90 -11.50 -19.47
C CYS A 196 6.26 -10.88 -19.14
N ILE A 197 6.28 -9.96 -18.18
CA ILE A 197 7.46 -9.27 -17.70
C ILE A 197 7.56 -9.49 -16.20
N ASN A 198 8.61 -10.18 -15.78
CA ASN A 198 8.92 -10.42 -14.39
C ASN A 198 10.09 -9.53 -13.97
N SER A 199 10.06 -9.03 -12.73
CA SER A 199 11.23 -8.33 -12.19
C SER A 199 12.37 -9.34 -12.08
N LEU A 200 13.51 -9.07 -12.71
CA LEU A 200 14.72 -9.85 -12.46
C LEU A 200 15.15 -9.64 -11.00
N GLY A 201 14.78 -10.59 -10.12
CA GLY A 201 15.46 -10.86 -8.85
C GLY A 201 14.66 -10.62 -7.56
N ARG A 202 14.00 -11.68 -7.06
CA ARG A 202 14.43 -12.36 -5.83
C ARG A 202 14.18 -13.85 -5.97
N LEU A 203 15.27 -14.59 -6.00
CA LEU A 203 15.33 -16.05 -5.92
C LEU A 203 14.48 -16.54 -4.75
N ARG A 204 13.71 -17.61 -4.97
CA ARG A 204 13.50 -18.60 -3.91
C ARG A 204 14.32 -19.83 -4.27
N GLY A 205 15.47 -19.94 -3.59
CA GLY A 205 15.95 -21.23 -3.10
C GLY A 205 15.21 -21.62 -1.84
#